data_AF-A0A496VHI9-F1
#
_entry.id   AF-A0A496VHI9-F1
#
_cell.length_a   1.000
_cell.length_b   1.000
_cell.length_c   1.000
_cell.angle_alpha   90.00
_cell.angle_beta   90.00
_cell.angle_gamma   90.00
#
_symmetry.space_group_name_H-M   'P 1'
#
loop_
_entity.id
_entity.type
_entity.pdbx_description
1 polymer ?
#
loop_
_entity_poly.entity_id
_entity_poly.type
_entity_poly.pdbx_seq_one_letter_code
_entity_poly.pdbx_strand_id
1 'polypeptide(L)'
;MAENTVLPGMINRLQNLEKQVDLINMKLQSKPGLPGFEFFIEADGKEIWSGLDLPTHYPNIMEHYPDQELVINWRSFPVTLV
;
A
#
# COMPACT_ATOMS: atom_id res chain seq x y z
N MET A 1 3.87 -10.10 42.19
CA MET A 1 3.42 -9.05 41.27
C MET A 1 3.45 -9.67 39.88
N ALA A 2 2.29 -10.03 39.33
CA ALA A 2 2.23 -10.60 37.98
C ALA A 2 2.46 -9.45 37.00
N GLU A 3 3.62 -9.43 36.36
CA GLU A 3 3.88 -8.52 35.24
C GLU A 3 2.80 -8.76 34.18
N ASN A 4 2.11 -7.69 33.80
CA ASN A 4 1.01 -7.71 32.85
C ASN A 4 1.58 -7.87 31.42
N THR A 5 2.19 -9.03 31.15
CA THR A 5 2.80 -9.43 29.87
C THR A 5 1.79 -9.66 28.75
N VAL A 6 0.50 -9.60 29.08
CA VAL A 6 -0.62 -9.79 28.16
C VAL A 6 -0.61 -8.72 27.06
N LEU A 7 -0.41 -7.44 27.41
CA LEU A 7 -0.39 -6.34 26.44
C LEU A 7 0.80 -6.44 25.45
N PRO A 8 2.06 -6.58 25.91
CA PRO A 8 3.19 -6.79 25.01
C PRO A 8 3.05 -8.02 24.11
N GLY A 9 2.50 -9.13 24.66
CA GLY A 9 2.24 -10.34 23.88
C GLY A 9 1.17 -10.14 22.79
N MET A 10 0.12 -9.37 23.08
CA MET A 10 -0.91 -9.03 22.09
C MET A 10 -0.36 -8.11 20.99
N ILE A 11 0.44 -7.11 21.34
CA ILE A 11 1.08 -6.19 20.38
C ILE A 11 1.99 -6.96 19.42
N ASN A 12 2.83 -7.86 19.93
CA ASN A 12 3.71 -8.68 19.10
C ASN A 12 2.94 -9.58 18.12
N ARG A 13 1.80 -10.14 18.56
CA ARG A 13 0.94 -10.97 17.70
C ARG A 13 0.29 -10.14 16.59
N LEU A 14 -0.20 -8.94 16.91
CA LEU A 14 -0.77 -8.02 15.92
C LEU A 14 0.26 -7.62 14.86
N GLN A 15 1.45 -7.19 15.28
CA GLN A 15 2.53 -6.83 14.36
C GLN A 15 2.96 -8.00 13.46
N ASN A 16 2.93 -9.23 13.98
CA ASN A 16 3.25 -10.41 13.17
C ASN A 16 2.13 -10.72 12.15
N LEU A 17 0.86 -10.53 12.53
CA LEU A 17 -0.26 -10.69 11.61
C LEU A 17 -0.22 -9.64 10.49
N GLU A 18 0.06 -8.38 10.80
CA GLU A 18 0.25 -7.31 9.82
C GLU A 18 1.32 -7.70 8.79
N LYS A 19 2.51 -8.14 9.24
CA LYS A 19 3.57 -8.62 8.36
C LYS A 19 3.16 -9.81 7.49
N GLN A 20 2.39 -10.74 8.03
CA GLN A 20 1.90 -11.89 7.25
C GLN A 20 0.90 -11.46 6.17
N VAL A 21 0.01 -10.53 6.49
CA VAL A 21 -0.94 -9.95 5.52
C VAL A 21 -0.18 -9.21 4.41
N ASP A 22 0.83 -8.42 4.75
CA ASP A 22 1.66 -7.71 3.76
C ASP A 22 2.38 -8.69 2.82
N LEU A 23 2.95 -9.77 3.37
CA LEU A 23 3.59 -10.82 2.57
C LEU A 23 2.60 -11.53 1.64
N ILE A 24 1.38 -11.80 2.10
CA ILE A 24 0.33 -12.41 1.27
C ILE A 24 -0.07 -11.45 0.15
N ASN A 25 -0.32 -10.18 0.46
CA ASN A 25 -0.66 -9.17 -0.53
C ASN A 25 0.43 -9.05 -1.59
N MET A 26 1.70 -8.95 -1.20
CA MET A 26 2.82 -8.89 -2.14
C MET A 26 2.87 -10.11 -3.06
N LYS A 27 2.67 -11.32 -2.53
CA LYS A 27 2.64 -12.55 -3.33
C LYS A 27 1.45 -12.61 -4.28
N LEU A 28 0.29 -12.08 -3.88
CA LEU A 28 -0.90 -12.03 -4.74
C LEU A 28 -0.71 -11.02 -5.88
N GLN A 29 -0.13 -9.86 -5.59
CA GLN A 29 0.19 -8.82 -6.57
C GLN A 29 1.15 -9.28 -7.67
N SER A 30 2.03 -10.24 -7.37
CA SER A 30 2.96 -10.82 -8.35
C SER A 30 2.50 -12.16 -8.94
N LYS A 31 1.29 -12.63 -8.61
CA LYS A 31 0.83 -13.95 -9.02
C LYS A 31 0.34 -13.93 -10.47
N PRO A 32 0.96 -14.70 -11.37
CA PRO A 32 0.49 -14.74 -12.74
C PRO A 32 -0.93 -15.28 -12.83
N GLY A 33 -1.74 -14.66 -13.69
CA GLY A 33 -3.15 -15.01 -13.88
C GLY A 33 -4.11 -14.39 -12.85
N LEU A 34 -3.62 -13.63 -11.87
CA LEU A 34 -4.43 -12.71 -11.08
C LEU A 34 -4.14 -11.26 -11.51
N PRO A 35 -5.14 -10.36 -11.49
CA PRO A 35 -4.88 -8.94 -11.68
C PRO A 35 -4.04 -8.40 -10.52
N GLY A 36 -3.02 -7.62 -10.84
CA GLY A 36 -2.36 -6.74 -9.89
C GLY A 36 -3.20 -5.48 -9.70
N PHE A 37 -2.99 -4.76 -8.60
CA PHE A 37 -3.66 -3.51 -8.30
C PHE A 37 -2.64 -2.47 -7.87
N GLU A 38 -2.69 -1.31 -8.50
CA GLU A 38 -1.87 -0.16 -8.11
C GLU A 38 -2.75 1.05 -7.81
N PHE A 39 -2.24 1.93 -6.97
CA PHE A 39 -2.76 3.28 -6.83
C PHE A 39 -2.25 4.14 -7.98
N PHE A 40 -3.02 5.13 -8.38
CA PHE A 40 -2.53 6.23 -9.19
C PHE A 40 -3.09 7.54 -8.66
N ILE A 41 -2.31 8.61 -8.80
CA ILE A 41 -2.67 9.95 -8.35
C ILE A 41 -2.74 10.84 -9.57
N GLU A 42 -3.81 11.61 -9.63
CA GLU A 42 -4.03 12.62 -10.64
C GLU A 42 -4.00 14.01 -10.02
N ALA A 43 -3.47 14.96 -10.78
CA ALA A 43 -3.60 16.38 -10.51
C ALA A 43 -4.05 17.06 -11.82
N ASP A 44 -5.10 17.89 -11.75
CA ASP A 44 -5.74 18.50 -12.92
C ASP A 44 -6.14 17.49 -14.02
N GLY A 45 -6.57 16.29 -13.62
CA GLY A 45 -6.97 15.21 -14.52
C GLY A 45 -5.81 14.52 -15.26
N LYS A 46 -4.57 14.76 -14.85
CA LYS A 46 -3.38 14.10 -15.39
C LYS A 46 -2.74 13.20 -14.33
N GLU A 47 -2.46 11.95 -14.70
CA GLU A 47 -1.69 11.02 -13.87
C GLU A 47 -0.28 11.58 -13.64
N ILE A 48 0.07 11.76 -12.36
CA ILE A 48 1.38 12.25 -11.91
C ILE A 48 2.21 11.15 -11.24
N TRP A 49 1.57 10.07 -10.78
CA TRP A 49 2.23 8.94 -10.15
C TRP A 49 1.33 7.69 -10.19
N SER A 50 1.94 6.51 -10.32
CA SER A 50 1.30 5.22 -10.03
C SER A 50 2.24 4.29 -9.27
N GLY A 51 1.67 3.40 -8.45
CA GLY A 51 2.46 2.41 -7.72
C GLY A 51 1.69 1.68 -6.62
N LEU A 52 2.36 0.71 -6.00
CA LEU A 52 1.79 -0.13 -4.95
C LEU A 52 1.90 0.50 -3.56
N ASP A 53 2.90 1.37 -3.36
CA ASP A 53 3.30 1.88 -2.05
C ASP A 53 2.97 3.37 -1.91
N LEU A 54 1.67 3.67 -1.92
CA LEU A 54 1.15 5.03 -1.77
C LEU A 54 1.64 5.70 -0.47
N PRO A 55 1.59 5.07 0.72
CA PRO A 55 1.97 5.74 1.96
C PRO A 55 3.41 6.26 1.99
N THR A 56 4.35 5.54 1.36
CA THR A 56 5.76 5.96 1.29
C THR A 56 5.98 7.15 0.36
N HIS A 57 5.22 7.24 -0.74
CA HIS A 57 5.43 8.25 -1.79
C HIS A 57 4.55 9.49 -1.62
N TYR A 58 3.38 9.34 -1.00
CA TYR A 58 2.39 10.40 -0.88
C TYR A 58 2.91 11.70 -0.23
N PRO A 59 3.72 11.67 0.85
CA PRO A 59 4.27 12.90 1.43
C PRO A 59 5.08 13.73 0.43
N ASN A 60 5.95 13.06 -0.35
CA ASN A 60 6.77 13.73 -1.37
C ASN A 60 5.91 14.28 -2.52
N ILE A 61 4.85 13.57 -2.90
CA ILE A 61 3.89 14.05 -3.91
C ILE A 61 3.18 15.31 -3.42
N MET A 62 2.72 15.35 -2.17
CA MET A 62 2.09 16.55 -1.61
C MET A 62 3.04 17.76 -1.58
N GLU A 63 4.33 17.55 -1.34
CA GLU A 63 5.34 18.62 -1.37
C GLU A 63 5.54 19.21 -2.78
N HIS A 64 5.42 18.39 -3.83
CA HIS A 64 5.59 18.83 -5.22
C HIS A 64 4.32 19.48 -5.81
N TYR A 65 3.16 19.19 -5.23
CA TYR A 65 1.85 19.65 -5.69
C TYR A 65 1.04 20.30 -4.55
N PRO A 66 1.57 21.36 -3.89
CA PRO A 66 0.99 21.89 -2.66
C PRO A 66 -0.36 22.60 -2.86
N ASP A 67 -0.60 23.15 -4.05
CA ASP A 67 -1.78 23.97 -4.37
C ASP A 67 -2.77 23.26 -5.32
N GLN A 68 -2.53 21.99 -5.65
CA GLN A 68 -3.36 21.24 -6.58
C GLN A 68 -4.31 20.28 -5.84
N GLU A 69 -5.52 20.11 -6.38
CA GLU A 69 -6.42 19.06 -5.93
C GLU A 69 -5.90 17.72 -6.41
N LEU A 70 -5.48 16.88 -5.48
CA LEU A 70 -4.99 15.53 -5.75
C LEU A 70 -6.13 14.52 -5.65
N VAL A 71 -6.37 13.79 -6.73
CA VAL A 71 -7.33 12.68 -6.75
C VAL A 71 -6.57 11.37 -6.67
N ILE A 72 -6.86 10.57 -5.64
CA ILE A 72 -6.26 9.25 -5.45
C ILE A 72 -7.25 8.19 -5.91
N ASN A 73 -6.85 7.39 -6.88
CA ASN A 73 -7.62 6.30 -7.44
C ASN A 73 -6.82 4.98 -7.40
N TRP A 74 -7.47 3.88 -7.74
CA TRP A 74 -6.83 2.58 -7.88
C TRP A 74 -7.31 1.90 -9.18
N ARG A 75 -6.43 1.11 -9.80
CA ARG A 75 -6.74 0.36 -11.02
C ARG A 75 -6.13 -1.03 -10.98
N SER A 76 -6.75 -1.96 -11.68
CA SER A 76 -6.17 -3.27 -11.93
C SER A 76 -5.23 -3.21 -13.14
N PHE A 77 -4.10 -3.92 -13.08
CA PHE A 77 -3.22 -4.14 -14.22
C PHE A 77 -3.02 -5.65 -14.48
N PRO A 78 -2.84 -6.07 -15.75
CA PRO A 78 -2.61 -7.46 -16.07
C PRO A 78 -1.21 -7.88 -15.60
N VAL A 79 -1.12 -8.93 -14.79
CA VAL A 79 0.15 -9.62 -14.50
C VAL A 79 0.29 -10.74 -15.53
N THR A 80 0.96 -10.44 -16.65
CA THR A 80 1.19 -11.43 -17.71
C THR A 80 2.31 -12.39 -17.32
N LEU A 81 2.13 -13.68 -17.64
CA LEU A 81 3.22 -14.67 -17.66
C LEU A 81 4.20 -14.24 -18.77
N VAL A 82 5.39 -13.78 -18.40
CA VAL A 82 6.52 -13.69 -19.33
C VAL A 82 7.23 -15.03 -19.35
#